data_AF-A0A1Y2VM48-F1
#
_entry.id   AF-A0A1Y2VM48-F1
#
_cell.length_a   1.000
_cell.length_b   1.000
_cell.length_c   1.000
_cell.angle_alpha   90.00
_cell.angle_beta   90.00
_cell.angle_gamma   90.00
#
_symmetry.space_group_name_H-M   'P 1'
#
loop_
_entity.id
_entity.type
_entity.pdbx_description
1 polymer ?
#
loop_
_entity_poly.entity_id
_entity_poly.type
_entity_poly.pdbx_seq_one_letter_code
_entity_poly.pdbx_strand_id
1 'polypeptide(L)'
;MIERTLKVAGEGRINVGEESTERVDGRQLPDDSFFDIGDVHDVCPACTTPYDQAVESLPFKSSLRLSYNDPETHTWLIGEKYTMTETVGDKLSGGASINTGLAAELIRASTKVPMPTVLACWKENGKAITITERPSGQRLYDIWWEISEDERAEIGREVARYIKQWRQLTADRISNLAGGEVWHHDHLFGPLGGGFGPFQSDEELWEAIHEQLIENNVDKTIIQCLKEYMPESTPCVFTHGDLSCTNIFIENGKVSAITGFDNAACLPTWAEYIAAHFCSCKEDEQWKKILSRYMESHPREKDWW
;
A
#
# COMPACT_ATOMS: atom_id res chain seq x y z
N MET A 1 37.48 -1.59 14.43
CA MET A 1 37.47 -0.69 15.60
C MET A 1 36.01 -0.34 15.83
N ILE A 2 35.23 -1.18 16.50
CA ILE A 2 35.08 -1.28 17.97
C ILE A 2 35.05 0.09 18.64
N GLU A 3 33.86 0.56 18.98
CA GLU A 3 33.62 1.16 20.29
C GLU A 3 32.20 0.84 20.75
N ARG A 4 32.13 0.03 21.81
CA ARG A 4 30.96 -0.20 22.65
C ARG A 4 30.98 0.85 23.75
N THR A 5 29.82 1.40 24.15
CA THR A 5 29.59 1.69 25.58
C THR A 5 28.11 1.54 25.93
N LEU A 6 27.87 0.81 27.02
CA LEU A 6 26.59 0.46 27.63
C LEU A 6 26.16 1.49 28.69
N LYS A 7 24.82 1.61 28.83
CA LYS A 7 23.97 1.81 30.04
C LYS A 7 24.39 2.76 31.17
N VAL A 8 23.42 3.56 31.66
CA VAL A 8 22.94 3.51 33.08
C VAL A 8 21.45 3.87 33.16
N ALA A 9 20.73 3.17 34.03
CA ALA A 9 19.33 3.34 34.41
C ALA A 9 19.11 4.52 35.38
N GLY A 10 17.92 5.14 35.36
CA GLY A 10 17.49 6.14 36.33
C GLY A 10 16.02 5.95 36.66
N GLU A 11 15.75 5.44 37.86
CA GLU A 11 14.44 5.32 38.48
C GLU A 11 13.84 6.70 38.77
N GLY A 12 12.55 6.87 38.49
CA GLY A 12 11.79 8.08 38.82
C GLY A 12 10.30 7.79 38.90
N ARG A 13 9.84 7.40 40.11
CA ARG A 13 8.43 7.30 40.46
C ARG A 13 7.76 8.67 40.31
N ILE A 14 6.61 8.73 39.66
CA ILE A 14 5.71 9.87 39.75
C ILE A 14 4.41 9.37 40.38
N ASN A 15 4.13 9.91 41.56
CA ASN A 15 2.97 9.60 42.38
C ASN A 15 1.68 10.07 41.71
N VAL A 16 0.67 9.22 41.86
CA VAL A 16 -0.74 9.49 41.65
C VAL A 16 -1.16 10.59 42.63
N GLY A 17 -1.51 11.76 42.07
CA GLY A 17 -2.04 12.91 42.80
C GLY A 17 -3.54 13.03 42.59
N GLU A 18 -4.23 13.25 43.70
CA GLU A 18 -5.66 13.14 43.95
C GLU A 18 -6.56 14.04 43.08
N GLU A 19 -7.77 13.50 42.88
CA GLU A 19 -8.96 14.18 42.37
C GLU A 19 -9.25 15.48 43.14
N SER A 20 -9.22 16.62 42.45
CA SER A 20 -9.88 17.84 42.91
C SER A 20 -11.16 18.06 42.09
N THR A 21 -12.29 17.74 42.71
CA THR A 21 -13.63 18.10 42.24
C THR A 21 -13.87 19.60 42.48
N GLU A 22 -14.01 20.39 41.42
CA GLU A 22 -14.78 21.64 41.44
C GLU A 22 -15.76 21.63 40.26
N ARG A 23 -17.06 21.60 40.61
CA ARG A 23 -18.19 21.69 39.69
C ARG A 23 -18.37 23.14 39.26
N VAL A 24 -18.55 23.43 37.96
CA VAL A 24 -19.57 24.38 37.49
C VAL A 24 -20.01 24.06 36.06
N ASP A 25 -21.31 23.84 35.93
CA ASP A 25 -22.21 24.13 34.81
C ASP A 25 -22.81 22.95 34.04
N GLY A 26 -24.13 22.87 34.15
CA GLY A 26 -24.95 21.82 33.55
C GLY A 26 -25.10 22.03 32.06
N ARG A 27 -24.31 21.30 31.28
CA ARG A 27 -24.66 20.93 29.91
C ARG A 27 -24.36 19.45 29.72
N GLN A 28 -25.42 18.71 29.52
CA GLN A 28 -25.40 17.33 29.06
C GLN A 28 -24.66 17.31 27.72
N LEU A 29 -23.54 16.56 27.64
CA LEU A 29 -22.87 16.29 26.36
C LEU A 29 -23.90 15.59 25.46
N PRO A 30 -24.09 16.03 24.21
CA PRO A 30 -24.96 15.30 23.29
C PRO A 30 -24.40 13.91 23.06
N ASP A 31 -25.32 12.95 23.12
CA ASP A 31 -25.18 11.54 22.77
C ASP A 31 -24.43 11.37 21.43
N ASP A 32 -23.60 10.34 21.33
CA ASP A 32 -22.81 9.95 20.15
C ASP A 32 -23.72 9.43 19.01
N SER A 33 -24.65 10.27 18.57
CA SER A 33 -25.52 9.99 17.43
C SER A 33 -24.85 10.52 16.17
N PHE A 34 -24.34 9.59 15.35
CA PHE A 34 -24.28 9.68 13.88
C PHE A 34 -23.94 11.06 13.31
N PHE A 35 -22.70 11.27 12.91
CA PHE A 35 -22.37 12.33 11.96
C PHE A 35 -23.00 11.99 10.61
N ASP A 36 -24.23 12.46 10.41
CA ASP A 36 -24.85 12.54 9.10
C ASP A 36 -24.25 13.75 8.37
N ILE A 37 -23.42 13.50 7.36
CA ILE A 37 -22.72 14.51 6.54
C ILE A 37 -23.71 15.38 5.73
N GLY A 38 -25.02 15.17 5.88
CA GLY A 38 -26.06 15.80 5.07
C GLY A 38 -26.59 17.16 5.51
N ASP A 39 -26.36 17.64 6.75
CA ASP A 39 -27.21 18.73 7.30
C ASP A 39 -26.50 19.80 8.15
N VAL A 40 -25.27 20.16 7.79
CA VAL A 40 -24.69 21.45 8.17
C VAL A 40 -24.57 22.28 6.90
N HIS A 41 -25.00 23.54 6.91
CA HIS A 41 -24.66 24.48 5.86
C HIS A 41 -23.14 24.67 5.87
N ASP A 42 -22.42 23.78 5.21
CA ASP A 42 -20.97 23.78 5.21
C ASP A 42 -20.54 25.08 4.53
N VAL A 43 -19.96 25.98 5.33
CA VAL A 43 -19.34 27.21 4.86
C VAL A 43 -17.85 26.98 4.80
N CYS A 44 -17.21 27.44 3.73
CA CYS A 44 -15.77 27.41 3.61
C CYS A 44 -15.14 28.18 4.79
N PRO A 45 -14.28 27.55 5.61
CA PRO A 45 -13.72 28.22 6.80
C PRO A 45 -12.78 29.39 6.45
N ALA A 46 -12.27 29.45 5.22
CA ALA A 46 -11.38 30.51 4.77
C ALA A 46 -12.12 31.79 4.34
N CYS A 47 -13.28 31.67 3.67
CA CYS A 47 -13.99 32.81 3.10
C CYS A 47 -15.46 32.92 3.53
N THR A 48 -15.94 32.02 4.40
CA THR A 48 -17.32 31.95 4.92
C THR A 48 -18.40 31.76 3.85
N THR A 49 -18.01 31.48 2.60
CA THR A 49 -18.93 31.21 1.50
C THR A 49 -19.50 29.80 1.66
N PRO A 50 -20.82 29.63 1.61
CA PRO A 50 -21.44 28.30 1.51
C PRO A 50 -20.80 27.45 0.41
N TYR A 51 -20.55 26.16 0.64
CA TYR A 51 -19.88 25.32 -0.35
C TYR A 51 -20.65 25.21 -1.66
N ASP A 52 -21.99 25.19 -1.63
CA ASP A 52 -22.83 25.25 -2.83
C ASP A 52 -22.51 26.50 -3.68
N GLN A 53 -22.41 27.66 -3.05
CA GLN A 53 -22.02 28.91 -3.71
C GLN A 53 -20.56 28.91 -4.14
N ALA A 54 -19.65 28.27 -3.39
CA ALA A 54 -18.24 28.19 -3.74
C ALA A 54 -18.00 27.26 -4.95
N VAL A 55 -18.67 26.12 -5.01
CA VAL A 55 -18.62 25.15 -6.11
C VAL A 55 -19.24 25.74 -7.39
N GLU A 56 -20.31 26.53 -7.25
CA GLU A 56 -20.97 27.21 -8.36
C GLU A 56 -20.47 28.65 -8.58
N SER A 57 -19.37 29.06 -7.94
CA SER A 57 -18.88 30.44 -8.01
C SER A 57 -18.41 30.81 -9.43
N LEU A 58 -19.30 31.39 -10.24
CA LEU A 58 -18.92 31.94 -11.53
C LEU A 58 -18.23 33.30 -11.31
N PRO A 59 -17.10 33.57 -12.00
CA PRO A 59 -16.54 32.83 -13.13
C PRO A 59 -15.48 31.76 -12.77
N PHE A 60 -15.14 31.55 -11.50
CA PHE A 60 -14.00 30.73 -11.10
C PHE A 60 -14.40 29.29 -10.75
N LYS A 61 -14.06 28.33 -11.61
CA LYS A 61 -14.18 26.89 -11.31
C LYS A 61 -12.82 26.30 -10.99
N SER A 62 -12.67 25.72 -9.80
CA SER A 62 -11.43 25.07 -9.40
C SER A 62 -11.06 23.94 -10.36
N SER A 63 -9.79 23.90 -10.76
CA SER A 63 -9.21 22.78 -11.49
C SER A 63 -8.76 21.65 -10.55
N LEU A 64 -8.79 21.86 -9.23
CA LEU A 64 -8.53 20.84 -8.22
C LEU A 64 -9.81 20.06 -7.94
N ARG A 65 -9.77 18.73 -8.03
CA ARG A 65 -10.94 17.88 -7.77
C ARG A 65 -10.55 16.68 -6.93
N LEU A 66 -11.27 16.43 -5.84
CA LEU A 66 -11.17 15.17 -5.10
C LEU A 66 -11.78 14.06 -5.98
N SER A 67 -10.99 13.02 -6.27
CA SER A 67 -11.39 11.91 -7.14
C SER A 67 -11.60 10.60 -6.38
N TYR A 68 -10.92 10.44 -5.25
CA TYR A 68 -11.05 9.27 -4.39
C TYR A 68 -10.80 9.70 -2.94
N ASN A 69 -11.55 9.11 -2.03
CA ASN A 69 -11.55 9.48 -0.62
C ASN A 69 -11.98 8.28 0.22
N ASP A 70 -11.06 7.79 1.05
CA ASP A 70 -11.35 6.86 2.14
C ASP A 70 -10.59 7.33 3.41
N PRO A 71 -10.78 6.68 4.58
CA PRO A 71 -10.16 7.11 5.83
C PRO A 71 -8.61 7.16 5.83
N GLU A 72 -7.94 6.48 4.89
CA GLU A 72 -6.49 6.33 4.86
C GLU A 72 -5.85 6.98 3.63
N THR A 73 -6.61 7.14 2.54
CA THR A 73 -6.11 7.58 1.24
C THR A 73 -7.04 8.58 0.58
N HIS A 74 -6.48 9.69 0.16
CA HIS A 74 -7.15 10.68 -0.66
C HIS A 74 -6.39 10.92 -1.96
N THR A 75 -7.12 11.07 -3.06
CA THR A 75 -6.54 11.39 -4.38
C THR A 75 -7.22 12.62 -4.98
N TRP A 76 -6.42 13.60 -5.38
CA TRP A 76 -6.85 14.81 -6.05
C TRP A 76 -6.29 14.89 -7.47
N LEU A 77 -7.14 15.35 -8.38
CA LEU A 77 -6.74 15.74 -9.72
C LEU A 77 -6.32 17.21 -9.68
N ILE A 78 -5.11 17.51 -10.14
CA ILE A 78 -4.57 18.87 -10.27
C ILE A 78 -4.68 19.25 -11.75
N GLY A 79 -5.80 19.86 -12.10
CA GLY A 79 -6.17 20.11 -13.49
C GLY A 79 -6.31 18.81 -14.27
N GLU A 80 -5.80 18.80 -15.49
CA GLU A 80 -5.85 17.63 -16.38
C GLU A 80 -4.52 16.85 -16.40
N LYS A 81 -3.46 17.41 -15.80
CA LYS A 81 -2.09 16.95 -16.01
C LYS A 81 -1.51 16.12 -14.88
N TYR A 82 -1.95 16.35 -13.65
CA TYR A 82 -1.32 15.73 -12.49
C TYR A 82 -2.34 15.14 -11.55
N THR A 83 -1.88 14.15 -10.80
CA THR A 83 -2.60 13.52 -9.70
C THR A 83 -1.75 13.68 -8.44
N MET A 84 -2.38 14.08 -7.34
CA MET A 84 -1.79 14.08 -6.02
C MET A 84 -2.48 13.03 -5.17
N THR A 85 -1.71 12.19 -4.51
CA THR A 85 -2.20 11.21 -3.54
C THR A 85 -1.60 11.54 -2.19
N GLU A 86 -2.45 11.54 -1.17
CA GLU A 86 -2.07 11.65 0.24
C GLU A 86 -2.53 10.37 0.93
N THR A 87 -1.61 9.67 1.57
CA THR A 87 -1.91 8.47 2.36
C THR A 87 -1.45 8.68 3.79
N VAL A 88 -2.17 8.09 4.75
CA VAL A 88 -1.69 7.98 6.13
C VAL A 88 -0.38 7.18 6.08
N GLY A 89 0.71 7.80 6.54
CA GLY A 89 2.01 7.17 6.53
C GLY A 89 2.13 6.17 7.68
N ASP A 90 2.85 5.07 7.43
CA ASP A 90 3.20 4.11 8.49
C ASP A 90 3.79 4.83 9.70
N LYS A 91 3.38 4.37 10.89
CA LYS A 91 3.87 4.87 12.17
C LYS A 91 5.39 4.59 12.29
N LEU A 92 6.21 5.52 11.79
CA LEU A 92 7.67 5.63 11.94
C LEU A 92 8.46 4.63 11.06
N SER A 93 9.31 5.10 10.14
CA SER A 93 10.61 5.66 10.48
C SER A 93 10.98 6.86 9.58
N GLY A 94 11.69 7.83 10.17
CA GLY A 94 12.01 9.16 9.64
C GLY A 94 12.98 9.20 8.45
N GLY A 95 12.66 8.51 7.36
CA GLY A 95 13.28 8.68 6.06
C GLY A 95 12.40 9.53 5.13
N ALA A 96 13.02 10.40 4.35
CA ALA A 96 12.35 11.17 3.30
C ALA A 96 11.88 10.28 2.13
N SER A 97 12.46 9.08 1.96
CA SER A 97 12.11 8.19 0.84
C SER A 97 10.71 7.61 1.01
N ILE A 98 9.87 7.94 0.03
CA ILE A 98 8.60 7.27 -0.24
C ILE A 98 8.87 6.11 -1.18
N ASN A 99 8.24 4.97 -0.91
CA ASN A 99 8.41 3.74 -1.66
C ASN A 99 8.12 3.92 -3.15
N THR A 100 7.04 4.64 -3.48
CA THR A 100 6.70 5.05 -4.85
C THR A 100 7.79 5.86 -5.56
N GLY A 101 8.51 6.74 -4.83
CA GLY A 101 9.65 7.47 -5.37
C GLY A 101 10.83 6.55 -5.73
N LEU A 102 11.20 5.65 -4.81
CA LEU A 102 12.25 4.66 -5.05
C LEU A 102 11.88 3.68 -6.17
N ALA A 103 10.63 3.22 -6.20
CA ALA A 103 10.10 2.37 -7.27
C ALA A 103 10.23 3.07 -8.63
N ALA A 104 9.84 4.35 -8.72
CA ALA A 104 9.96 5.12 -9.95
C ALA A 104 11.40 5.24 -10.45
N GLU A 105 12.37 5.43 -9.55
CA GLU A 105 13.79 5.47 -9.90
C GLU A 105 14.28 4.12 -10.45
N LEU A 106 13.98 3.02 -9.76
CA LEU A 106 14.39 1.67 -10.14
C LEU A 106 13.76 1.24 -11.48
N ILE A 107 12.45 1.45 -11.63
CA ILE A 107 11.68 1.10 -12.82
C ILE A 107 12.18 1.88 -14.04
N ARG A 108 12.37 3.20 -13.90
CA ARG A 108 12.83 4.07 -14.98
C ARG A 108 14.27 3.74 -15.41
N ALA A 109 15.11 3.35 -14.47
CA ALA A 109 16.50 3.01 -14.75
C ALA A 109 16.65 1.67 -15.50
N SER A 110 15.76 0.71 -15.23
CA SER A 110 16.04 -0.70 -15.55
C SER A 110 14.97 -1.41 -16.38
N THR A 111 13.82 -0.78 -16.63
CA THR A 111 12.68 -1.45 -17.28
C THR A 111 12.01 -0.57 -18.34
N LYS A 112 11.07 -1.16 -19.11
CA LYS A 112 10.18 -0.46 -20.04
C LYS A 112 8.74 -0.37 -19.49
N VAL A 113 8.57 -0.56 -18.19
CA VAL A 113 7.25 -0.56 -17.56
C VAL A 113 6.68 0.84 -17.66
N PRO A 114 5.44 1.00 -18.16
CA PRO A 114 4.80 2.30 -18.22
C PRO A 114 4.38 2.67 -16.79
N MET A 115 5.13 3.57 -16.16
CA MET A 115 4.81 4.13 -14.84
C MET A 115 4.68 5.64 -15.01
N PRO A 116 3.66 6.29 -14.40
CA PRO A 116 3.56 7.75 -14.46
C PRO A 116 4.79 8.41 -13.83
N THR A 117 5.21 9.54 -14.41
CA THR A 117 6.35 10.28 -13.87
C THR A 117 6.01 10.80 -12.47
N VAL A 118 6.78 10.40 -11.46
CA VAL A 118 6.73 10.97 -10.12
C VAL A 118 7.46 12.32 -10.15
N LEU A 119 6.73 13.41 -9.92
CA LEU A 119 7.28 14.77 -9.91
C LEU A 119 7.80 15.15 -8.52
N ALA A 120 7.11 14.71 -7.48
CA ALA A 120 7.49 14.94 -6.10
C ALA A 120 6.89 13.86 -5.20
N CYS A 121 7.63 13.48 -4.16
CA CYS A 121 7.11 12.64 -3.10
C CYS A 121 7.83 13.00 -1.78
N TRP A 122 7.10 13.20 -0.70
CA TRP A 122 7.67 13.49 0.62
C TRP A 122 6.72 13.07 1.75
N LYS A 123 7.28 12.85 2.94
CA LYS A 123 6.50 12.64 4.16
C LYS A 123 6.32 13.96 4.90
N GLU A 124 5.10 14.25 5.34
CA GLU A 124 4.75 15.44 6.11
C GLU A 124 3.62 15.13 7.08
N ASN A 125 3.77 15.55 8.34
CA ASN A 125 2.73 15.42 9.38
C ASN A 125 2.11 14.01 9.50
N GLY A 126 2.92 12.97 9.39
CA GLY A 126 2.45 11.58 9.47
C GLY A 126 1.75 11.07 8.20
N LYS A 127 1.88 11.77 7.08
CA LYS A 127 1.32 11.40 5.79
C LYS A 127 2.39 11.30 4.73
N ALA A 128 2.18 10.43 3.75
CA ALA A 128 2.97 10.36 2.54
C ALA A 128 2.21 11.09 1.42
N ILE A 129 2.87 12.08 0.80
CA ILE A 129 2.29 12.85 -0.30
C ILE A 129 3.10 12.56 -1.55
N THR A 130 2.41 12.20 -2.64
CA THR A 130 3.01 11.93 -3.94
C THR A 130 2.27 12.71 -5.03
N ILE A 131 3.02 13.39 -5.90
CA ILE A 131 2.49 14.05 -7.10
C ILE A 131 3.04 13.34 -8.33
N THR A 132 2.15 12.88 -9.20
CA THR A 132 2.46 12.16 -10.44
C THR A 132 1.81 12.83 -11.65
N GLU A 133 2.36 12.58 -12.84
CA GLU A 133 1.63 12.79 -14.09
C GLU A 133 0.33 11.96 -14.08
N ARG A 134 -0.74 12.52 -14.61
CA ARG A 134 -2.00 11.81 -14.73
C ARG A 134 -1.81 10.67 -15.75
N PRO A 135 -2.10 9.41 -15.37
CA PRO A 135 -2.11 8.31 -16.32
C PRO A 135 -3.08 8.59 -17.49
N SER A 136 -2.66 8.28 -18.71
CA SER A 136 -3.57 8.30 -19.86
C SER A 136 -4.48 7.06 -19.86
N GLY A 137 -5.66 7.18 -20.47
CA GLY A 137 -6.62 6.09 -20.53
C GLY A 137 -7.51 5.95 -19.28
N GLN A 138 -8.10 4.77 -19.10
CA GLN A 138 -9.05 4.45 -18.03
C GLN A 138 -8.52 3.28 -17.20
N ARG A 139 -8.90 3.21 -15.91
CA ARG A 139 -8.53 2.06 -15.07
C ARG A 139 -9.21 0.81 -15.62
N LEU A 140 -8.51 -0.31 -15.58
CA LEU A 140 -9.03 -1.61 -15.97
C LEU A 140 -10.30 -1.96 -15.19
N TYR A 141 -10.37 -1.57 -13.91
CA TYR A 141 -11.58 -1.67 -13.09
C TYR A 141 -12.79 -0.96 -13.73
N ASP A 142 -12.61 0.29 -14.17
CA ASP A 142 -13.72 1.12 -14.67
C ASP A 142 -14.32 0.58 -15.97
N ILE A 143 -13.49 -0.03 -16.83
CA ILE A 143 -13.90 -0.56 -18.14
C ILE A 143 -14.06 -2.09 -18.14
N TRP A 144 -13.94 -2.74 -16.98
CA TRP A 144 -13.82 -4.21 -16.89
C TRP A 144 -14.90 -4.92 -17.69
N TRP A 145 -16.15 -4.49 -17.51
CA TRP A 145 -17.34 -5.09 -18.12
C TRP A 145 -17.58 -4.69 -19.58
N GLU A 146 -16.84 -3.71 -20.08
CA GLU A 146 -16.96 -3.19 -21.46
C GLU A 146 -16.00 -3.91 -22.42
N ILE A 147 -14.85 -4.35 -21.92
CA ILE A 147 -13.83 -5.05 -22.70
C ILE A 147 -14.11 -6.56 -22.80
N SER A 148 -13.73 -7.15 -23.93
CA SER A 148 -13.91 -8.57 -24.23
C SER A 148 -12.96 -9.46 -23.41
N GLU A 149 -13.26 -10.76 -23.36
CA GLU A 149 -12.37 -11.73 -22.70
C GLU A 149 -10.99 -11.82 -23.35
N ASP A 150 -10.92 -11.68 -24.69
CA ASP A 150 -9.67 -11.69 -25.44
C ASP A 150 -8.81 -10.45 -25.11
N GLU A 151 -9.42 -9.28 -24.97
CA GLU A 151 -8.73 -8.06 -24.54
C GLU A 151 -8.21 -8.19 -23.11
N ARG A 152 -9.02 -8.71 -22.17
CA ARG A 152 -8.58 -8.97 -20.79
C ARG A 152 -7.38 -9.93 -20.77
N ALA A 153 -7.39 -10.96 -21.63
CA ALA A 153 -6.30 -11.91 -21.76
C ALA A 153 -5.02 -11.28 -22.35
N GLU A 154 -5.13 -10.36 -23.32
CA GLU A 154 -4.00 -9.60 -23.85
C GLU A 154 -3.39 -8.69 -22.78
N ILE A 155 -4.24 -7.97 -22.04
CA ILE A 155 -3.82 -7.11 -20.93
C ILE A 155 -3.09 -7.94 -19.86
N GLY A 156 -3.62 -9.10 -19.49
CA GLY A 156 -2.96 -10.02 -18.56
C GLY A 156 -1.58 -10.48 -19.04
N ARG A 157 -1.45 -10.83 -20.33
CA ARG A 157 -0.14 -11.17 -20.94
C ARG A 157 0.82 -9.99 -20.93
N GLU A 158 0.32 -8.78 -21.16
CA GLU A 158 1.11 -7.56 -21.12
C GLU A 158 1.65 -7.26 -19.73
N VAL A 159 0.79 -7.26 -18.71
CA VAL A 159 1.22 -7.05 -17.31
C VAL A 159 2.20 -8.14 -16.88
N ALA A 160 1.99 -9.40 -17.25
CA ALA A 160 2.95 -10.47 -16.97
C ALA A 160 4.32 -10.27 -17.64
N ARG A 161 4.38 -9.64 -18.83
CA ARG A 161 5.65 -9.23 -19.46
C ARG A 161 6.35 -8.11 -18.66
N TYR A 162 5.61 -7.20 -18.04
CA TYR A 162 6.16 -6.17 -17.15
C TYR A 162 6.66 -6.75 -15.83
N ILE A 163 5.92 -7.70 -15.25
CA ILE A 163 6.35 -8.46 -14.07
C ILE A 163 7.72 -9.08 -14.29
N LYS A 164 7.93 -9.76 -15.43
CA LYS A 164 9.23 -10.35 -15.77
C LYS A 164 10.36 -9.33 -15.92
N GLN A 165 10.06 -8.07 -16.24
CA GLN A 165 11.08 -7.03 -16.36
C GLN A 165 11.51 -6.53 -14.98
N TRP A 166 10.57 -6.13 -14.11
CA TRP A 166 10.97 -5.63 -12.80
C TRP A 166 11.54 -6.73 -11.91
N ARG A 167 11.14 -8.00 -12.09
CA ARG A 167 11.77 -9.14 -11.37
C ARG A 167 13.25 -9.36 -11.71
N GLN A 168 13.79 -8.71 -12.74
CA GLN A 168 15.24 -8.70 -13.00
C GLN A 168 16.01 -7.89 -11.95
N LEU A 169 15.32 -7.01 -11.22
CA LEU A 169 15.85 -6.31 -10.07
C LEU A 169 15.81 -7.26 -8.87
N THR A 170 16.98 -7.70 -8.43
CA THR A 170 17.14 -8.63 -7.31
C THR A 170 17.65 -7.94 -6.06
N ALA A 171 17.34 -8.50 -4.91
CA ALA A 171 17.88 -8.10 -3.62
C ALA A 171 18.45 -9.32 -2.87
N ASP A 172 19.29 -9.06 -1.87
CA ASP A 172 19.91 -10.08 -1.01
C ASP A 172 19.06 -10.45 0.20
N ARG A 173 17.91 -9.78 0.38
CA ARG A 173 17.05 -9.88 1.57
C ARG A 173 15.60 -9.52 1.24
N ILE A 174 14.70 -9.99 2.10
CA ILE A 174 13.33 -9.49 2.19
C ILE A 174 13.37 -8.10 2.83
N SER A 175 12.88 -7.08 2.15
CA SER A 175 12.82 -5.71 2.68
C SER A 175 11.91 -4.81 1.85
N ASN A 176 11.55 -3.64 2.38
CA ASN A 176 11.08 -2.56 1.51
C ASN A 176 12.20 -2.07 0.57
N LEU A 177 11.88 -1.16 -0.35
CA LEU A 177 12.87 -0.67 -1.33
C LEU A 177 13.99 0.18 -0.72
N ALA A 178 13.82 0.67 0.51
CA ALA A 178 14.86 1.38 1.27
C ALA A 178 15.71 0.44 2.15
N GLY A 179 15.46 -0.88 2.12
CA GLY A 179 16.19 -1.87 2.92
C GLY A 179 15.66 -2.07 4.35
N GLY A 180 14.51 -1.48 4.69
CA GLY A 180 13.84 -1.63 5.99
C GLY A 180 12.72 -2.67 5.99
N GLU A 181 11.89 -2.63 7.03
CA GLU A 181 10.74 -3.52 7.21
C GLU A 181 9.71 -3.34 6.08
N VAL A 182 9.05 -4.43 5.70
CA VAL A 182 7.97 -4.49 4.70
C VAL A 182 6.63 -4.20 5.38
N TRP A 183 5.80 -3.37 4.75
CA TRP A 183 4.48 -2.98 5.25
C TRP A 183 3.39 -3.34 4.23
N HIS A 184 2.13 -3.37 4.66
CA HIS A 184 0.94 -3.59 3.80
C HIS A 184 0.93 -4.92 3.01
N HIS A 185 1.45 -5.98 3.63
CA HIS A 185 1.45 -7.34 3.09
C HIS A 185 0.81 -8.31 4.09
N ASP A 186 -0.25 -7.89 4.77
CA ASP A 186 -0.85 -8.64 5.88
C ASP A 186 -1.34 -10.03 5.44
N HIS A 187 -1.77 -10.16 4.18
CA HIS A 187 -2.16 -11.44 3.61
C HIS A 187 -1.00 -12.42 3.39
N LEU A 188 0.23 -11.91 3.26
CA LEU A 188 1.43 -12.71 3.08
C LEU A 188 2.26 -12.83 4.35
N PHE A 189 2.07 -12.01 5.38
CA PHE A 189 2.95 -12.03 6.55
C PHE A 189 2.21 -11.95 7.89
N GLY A 190 0.87 -12.04 7.86
CA GLY A 190 -0.01 -11.91 9.02
C GLY A 190 -0.32 -10.45 9.36
N PRO A 191 -1.33 -10.19 10.22
CA PRO A 191 -1.66 -8.84 10.68
C PRO A 191 -0.58 -8.38 11.65
N LEU A 192 0.53 -7.90 11.10
CA LEU A 192 1.59 -7.34 11.91
C LEU A 192 1.10 -5.96 12.35
N GLY A 193 0.95 -5.75 13.65
CA GLY A 193 0.81 -4.41 14.22
C GLY A 193 2.05 -3.52 14.01
N GLY A 194 3.00 -3.95 13.16
CA GLY A 194 4.31 -3.37 12.85
C GLY A 194 4.83 -3.89 11.50
N GLY A 195 6.05 -3.51 11.09
CA GLY A 195 6.62 -3.95 9.83
C GLY A 195 7.15 -5.40 9.88
N PHE A 196 7.31 -6.02 8.71
CA PHE A 196 7.84 -7.38 8.55
C PHE A 196 9.30 -7.36 8.09
N GLY A 197 10.18 -8.07 8.79
CA GLY A 197 11.61 -8.13 8.44
C GLY A 197 12.34 -6.82 8.73
N PRO A 198 13.45 -6.52 8.03
CA PRO A 198 14.00 -7.24 6.88
C PRO A 198 14.61 -8.61 7.27
N PHE A 199 14.64 -9.55 6.32
CA PHE A 199 15.17 -10.91 6.54
C PHE A 199 16.22 -11.31 5.50
N GLN A 200 17.36 -11.78 5.94
CA GLN A 200 18.48 -12.23 5.11
C GLN A 200 18.54 -13.75 4.94
N SER A 201 17.70 -14.51 5.65
CA SER A 201 17.70 -15.97 5.57
C SER A 201 16.35 -16.60 5.87
N ASP A 202 16.18 -17.85 5.44
CA ASP A 202 15.01 -18.68 5.75
C ASP A 202 14.82 -18.87 7.26
N GLU A 203 15.91 -18.89 8.04
CA GLU A 203 15.86 -19.05 9.50
C GLU A 203 15.26 -17.82 10.17
N GLU A 204 15.71 -16.61 9.79
CA GLU A 204 15.15 -15.36 10.33
C GLU A 204 13.67 -15.20 9.94
N LEU A 205 13.32 -15.54 8.70
CA LEU A 205 11.93 -15.52 8.23
C LEU A 205 11.08 -16.54 9.01
N TRP A 206 11.59 -17.75 9.22
CA TRP A 206 10.91 -18.79 9.98
C TRP A 206 10.70 -18.39 11.44
N GLU A 207 11.69 -17.78 12.09
CA GLU A 207 11.56 -17.31 13.48
C GLU A 207 10.38 -16.34 13.62
N ALA A 208 10.25 -15.37 12.73
CA ALA A 208 9.15 -14.41 12.74
C ALA A 208 7.77 -15.07 12.50
N ILE A 209 7.69 -16.01 11.54
CA ILE A 209 6.45 -16.76 11.29
C ILE A 209 6.09 -17.65 12.49
N HIS A 210 7.10 -18.32 13.07
CA HIS A 210 6.94 -19.23 14.20
C HIS A 210 6.39 -18.52 15.44
N GLU A 211 6.85 -17.31 15.74
CA GLU A 211 6.30 -16.48 16.81
C GLU A 211 4.81 -16.22 16.61
N GLN A 212 4.39 -15.83 15.39
CA GLN A 212 2.98 -15.62 15.08
C GLN A 212 2.15 -16.90 15.20
N LEU A 213 2.67 -18.05 14.75
CA LEU A 213 1.97 -19.33 14.88
C LEU A 213 1.74 -19.71 16.35
N ILE A 214 2.71 -19.41 17.23
CA ILE A 214 2.56 -19.60 18.68
C ILE A 214 1.48 -18.67 19.24
N GLU A 215 1.52 -17.39 18.90
CA GLU A 215 0.54 -16.39 19.37
C GLU A 215 -0.90 -16.76 18.95
N ASN A 216 -1.04 -17.32 17.75
CA ASN A 216 -2.32 -17.81 17.22
C ASN A 216 -2.71 -19.21 17.73
N ASN A 217 -1.97 -19.78 18.68
CA ASN A 217 -2.23 -21.11 19.27
C ASN A 217 -2.32 -22.26 18.25
N VAL A 218 -1.49 -22.22 17.20
CA VAL A 218 -1.41 -23.29 16.20
C VAL A 218 -0.80 -24.55 16.82
N ASP A 219 -1.32 -25.73 16.46
CA ASP A 219 -0.84 -27.01 17.00
C ASP A 219 0.63 -27.26 16.68
N LYS A 220 1.39 -27.78 17.65
CA LYS A 220 2.83 -28.02 17.51
C LYS A 220 3.18 -28.98 16.37
N THR A 221 2.33 -29.94 16.07
CA THR A 221 2.51 -30.88 14.95
C THR A 221 2.37 -30.15 13.63
N ILE A 222 1.41 -29.23 13.53
CA ILE A 222 1.22 -28.38 12.34
C ILE A 222 2.41 -27.44 12.16
N ILE A 223 2.87 -26.80 13.24
CA ILE A 223 4.07 -25.94 13.20
C ILE A 223 5.29 -26.72 12.70
N GLN A 224 5.50 -27.93 13.22
CA GLN A 224 6.59 -28.79 12.77
C GLN A 224 6.46 -29.14 11.28
N CYS A 225 5.26 -29.50 10.82
CA CYS A 225 4.99 -29.72 9.41
C CYS A 225 5.34 -28.47 8.58
N LEU A 226 4.81 -27.29 8.92
CA LEU A 226 5.06 -26.04 8.18
C LEU A 226 6.55 -25.72 8.07
N LYS A 227 7.34 -26.03 9.10
CA LYS A 227 8.80 -25.85 9.09
C LYS A 227 9.49 -26.74 8.06
N GLU A 228 9.06 -27.99 7.93
CA GLU A 228 9.72 -29.00 7.11
C GLU A 228 9.62 -28.73 5.61
N TYR A 229 8.60 -28.00 5.17
CA TYR A 229 8.39 -27.67 3.76
C TYR A 229 8.19 -26.18 3.49
N MET A 230 8.68 -25.32 4.39
CA MET A 230 8.67 -23.86 4.21
C MET A 230 9.33 -23.47 2.88
N PRO A 231 8.70 -22.59 2.08
CA PRO A 231 9.31 -22.04 0.88
C PRO A 231 10.61 -21.29 1.14
N GLU A 232 11.55 -21.39 0.21
CA GLU A 232 12.79 -20.61 0.25
C GLU A 232 12.49 -19.10 0.18
N SER A 233 13.17 -18.31 0.99
CA SER A 233 13.07 -16.84 1.00
C SER A 233 13.91 -16.16 -0.08
N THR A 234 14.72 -16.93 -0.82
CA THR A 234 15.61 -16.41 -1.86
C THR A 234 15.40 -17.14 -3.21
N PRO A 235 15.71 -16.50 -4.35
CA PRO A 235 16.12 -15.11 -4.50
C PRO A 235 14.98 -14.13 -4.19
N CYS A 236 15.33 -12.97 -3.63
CA CYS A 236 14.41 -11.85 -3.49
C CYS A 236 14.43 -10.99 -4.76
N VAL A 237 13.26 -10.57 -5.20
CA VAL A 237 13.04 -9.77 -6.41
C VAL A 237 12.16 -8.56 -6.10
N PHE A 238 12.28 -7.52 -6.91
CA PHE A 238 11.34 -6.40 -6.87
C PHE A 238 9.93 -6.92 -7.19
N THR A 239 8.97 -6.59 -6.33
CA THR A 239 7.55 -6.90 -6.46
C THR A 239 6.71 -5.64 -6.30
N HIS A 240 5.53 -5.62 -6.92
CA HIS A 240 4.65 -4.45 -6.89
C HIS A 240 3.85 -4.31 -5.58
N GLY A 241 3.42 -5.42 -4.99
CA GLY A 241 2.62 -5.44 -3.74
C GLY A 241 1.13 -5.13 -3.87
N ASP A 242 0.66 -4.59 -5.00
CA ASP A 242 -0.77 -4.27 -5.24
C ASP A 242 -1.13 -4.25 -6.74
N LEU A 243 -1.09 -5.42 -7.40
CA LEU A 243 -1.49 -5.56 -8.80
C LEU A 243 -3.01 -5.66 -8.99
N SER A 244 -3.76 -4.79 -8.30
CA SER A 244 -5.20 -4.69 -8.44
C SER A 244 -5.62 -4.07 -9.77
N CYS A 245 -6.83 -4.39 -10.24
CA CYS A 245 -7.38 -3.83 -11.47
C CYS A 245 -7.60 -2.30 -11.43
N THR A 246 -7.53 -1.67 -10.26
CA THR A 246 -7.55 -0.20 -10.09
C THR A 246 -6.22 0.46 -10.42
N ASN A 247 -5.11 -0.29 -10.38
CA ASN A 247 -3.75 0.18 -10.63
C ASN A 247 -3.28 -0.01 -12.08
N ILE A 248 -4.08 -0.66 -12.92
CA ILE A 248 -3.77 -0.90 -14.33
C ILE A 248 -4.57 0.08 -15.20
N PHE A 249 -3.90 0.92 -15.98
CA PHE A 249 -4.53 1.85 -16.90
C PHE A 249 -4.43 1.36 -18.34
N ILE A 250 -5.52 1.51 -19.08
CA ILE A 250 -5.69 1.05 -20.45
C ILE A 250 -5.99 2.22 -21.37
N GLU A 251 -5.24 2.33 -22.46
CA GLU A 251 -5.48 3.27 -23.54
C GLU A 251 -5.35 2.55 -24.89
N ASN A 252 -6.36 2.68 -25.76
CA ASN A 252 -6.39 2.03 -27.06
C ASN A 252 -6.13 0.50 -27.00
N GLY A 253 -6.69 -0.16 -25.97
CA GLY A 253 -6.57 -1.62 -25.78
C GLY A 253 -5.20 -2.11 -25.27
N LYS A 254 -4.33 -1.21 -24.82
CA LYS A 254 -3.00 -1.55 -24.26
C LYS A 254 -2.79 -0.93 -22.89
N VAL A 255 -1.90 -1.52 -22.10
CA VAL A 255 -1.48 -0.97 -20.81
C VAL A 255 -0.73 0.35 -21.06
N SER A 256 -1.31 1.45 -20.62
CA SER A 256 -0.76 2.81 -20.73
C SER A 256 -0.01 3.25 -19.48
N ALA A 257 -0.37 2.71 -18.30
CA ALA A 257 0.32 2.94 -17.04
C ALA A 257 0.03 1.83 -16.02
N ILE A 258 0.98 1.64 -15.10
CA ILE A 258 0.86 0.86 -13.88
C ILE A 258 1.17 1.82 -12.71
N THR A 259 0.26 1.89 -11.74
CA THR A 259 0.34 2.77 -10.55
C THR A 259 0.32 1.95 -9.26
N GLY A 260 0.35 2.60 -8.08
CA GLY A 260 0.19 1.90 -6.80
C GLY A 260 1.42 1.12 -6.34
N PHE A 261 2.62 1.66 -6.58
CA PHE A 261 3.89 1.08 -6.10
C PHE A 261 4.19 1.41 -4.64
N ASP A 262 3.20 1.89 -3.88
CA ASP A 262 3.35 2.25 -2.47
C ASP A 262 3.69 1.01 -1.62
N ASN A 263 3.20 -0.16 -2.03
CA ASN A 263 3.48 -1.45 -1.41
C ASN A 263 4.64 -2.20 -2.08
N ALA A 264 5.45 -1.55 -2.93
CA ALA A 264 6.53 -2.26 -3.61
C ALA A 264 7.59 -2.76 -2.62
N ALA A 265 8.06 -3.99 -2.79
CA ALA A 265 9.03 -4.57 -1.88
C ALA A 265 9.95 -5.57 -2.59
N CYS A 266 11.10 -5.83 -1.97
CA CYS A 266 11.97 -6.93 -2.32
C CYS A 266 11.48 -8.17 -1.59
N LEU A 267 10.82 -9.08 -2.30
CA LEU A 267 10.19 -10.28 -1.73
C LEU A 267 10.63 -11.55 -2.46
N PRO A 268 10.45 -12.75 -1.88
CA PRO A 268 10.73 -14.00 -2.56
C PRO A 268 9.94 -14.12 -3.88
N THR A 269 10.50 -14.83 -4.86
CA THR A 269 9.90 -14.95 -6.22
C THR A 269 8.44 -15.41 -6.25
N TRP A 270 8.03 -16.21 -5.26
CA TRP A 270 6.67 -16.71 -5.12
C TRP A 270 5.67 -15.67 -4.58
N ALA A 271 6.13 -14.65 -3.85
CA ALA A 271 5.28 -13.76 -3.06
C ALA A 271 4.20 -13.06 -3.88
N GLU A 272 4.58 -12.44 -5.01
CA GLU A 272 3.64 -11.70 -5.87
C GLU A 272 2.65 -12.64 -6.58
N TYR A 273 3.02 -13.91 -6.84
CA TYR A 273 2.10 -14.92 -7.37
C TYR A 273 1.04 -15.31 -6.32
N ILE A 274 1.45 -15.49 -5.06
CA ILE A 274 0.51 -15.77 -3.97
C ILE A 274 -0.38 -14.55 -3.74
N ALA A 275 0.19 -13.34 -3.73
CA ALA A 275 -0.56 -12.09 -3.59
C ALA A 275 -1.67 -11.94 -4.65
N ALA A 276 -1.46 -12.44 -5.87
CA ALA A 276 -2.47 -12.49 -6.93
C ALA A 276 -3.66 -13.45 -6.64
N HIS A 277 -3.76 -14.02 -5.44
CA HIS A 277 -4.93 -14.80 -5.02
C HIS A 277 -5.76 -14.08 -3.94
N PHE A 278 -5.26 -12.99 -3.37
CA PHE A 278 -6.04 -12.12 -2.49
C PHE A 278 -6.70 -11.03 -3.31
N CYS A 279 -8.04 -10.94 -3.26
CA CYS A 279 -8.83 -10.09 -4.14
C CYS A 279 -9.80 -9.24 -3.31
N SER A 280 -9.97 -7.98 -3.69
CA SER A 280 -10.83 -7.03 -2.97
C SER A 280 -12.27 -7.00 -3.49
N CYS A 281 -12.49 -7.37 -4.75
CA CYS A 281 -13.81 -7.39 -5.39
C CYS A 281 -13.88 -8.43 -6.52
N LYS A 282 -15.08 -8.57 -7.13
CA LYS A 282 -15.36 -9.57 -8.18
C LYS A 282 -14.58 -9.31 -9.47
N GLU A 283 -14.40 -8.05 -9.83
CA GLU A 283 -13.60 -7.61 -10.97
C GLU A 283 -12.13 -7.97 -10.74
N ASP A 284 -11.62 -7.67 -9.54
CA ASP A 284 -10.24 -7.96 -9.16
C ASP A 284 -9.96 -9.48 -9.11
N GLU A 285 -10.91 -10.28 -8.64
CA GLU A 285 -10.83 -11.74 -8.65
C GLU A 285 -10.67 -12.28 -10.08
N GLN A 286 -11.51 -11.82 -11.02
CA GLN A 286 -11.41 -12.27 -12.41
C GLN A 286 -10.13 -11.77 -13.08
N TRP A 287 -9.74 -10.52 -12.81
CA TRP A 287 -8.49 -9.94 -13.28
C TRP A 287 -7.28 -10.76 -12.83
N LYS A 288 -7.14 -10.98 -11.53
CA LYS A 288 -6.03 -11.72 -10.95
C LYS A 288 -6.03 -13.19 -11.36
N LYS A 289 -7.20 -13.80 -11.57
CA LYS A 289 -7.32 -15.14 -12.18
C LYS A 289 -6.81 -15.18 -13.62
N ILE A 290 -6.96 -14.11 -14.39
CA ILE A 290 -6.39 -14.01 -15.74
C ILE A 290 -4.88 -13.78 -15.65
N LEU A 291 -4.44 -12.82 -14.83
CA LEU A 291 -3.03 -12.47 -14.67
C LEU A 291 -2.19 -13.66 -14.20
N SER A 292 -2.66 -14.39 -13.19
CA SER A 292 -1.96 -15.56 -12.62
C SER A 292 -1.74 -16.71 -13.63
N ARG A 293 -2.50 -16.79 -14.73
CA ARG A 293 -2.26 -17.76 -15.82
C ARG A 293 -1.00 -17.45 -16.62
N TYR A 294 -0.56 -16.19 -16.61
CA TYR A 294 0.59 -15.72 -17.38
C TYR A 294 1.82 -15.42 -16.52
N MET A 295 1.66 -15.43 -15.20
CA MET A 295 2.75 -15.39 -14.23
C MET A 295 3.45 -16.74 -14.13
N GLU A 296 4.66 -16.73 -13.57
CA GLU A 296 5.31 -17.96 -13.13
C GLU A 296 4.52 -18.56 -11.96
N SER A 297 4.23 -19.87 -12.05
CA SER A 297 3.39 -20.57 -11.09
C SER A 297 4.19 -21.09 -9.92
N HIS A 298 3.70 -20.85 -8.70
CA HIS A 298 4.29 -21.34 -7.45
C HIS A 298 3.27 -22.18 -6.66
N PRO A 299 2.89 -23.37 -7.15
CA PRO A 299 1.80 -24.15 -6.56
C PRO A 299 2.17 -24.71 -5.18
N ARG A 300 3.44 -25.02 -4.92
CA ARG A 300 3.89 -25.58 -3.64
C ARG A 300 3.89 -24.52 -2.56
N GLU A 301 4.36 -23.32 -2.89
CA GLU A 301 4.41 -22.16 -2.02
C GLU A 301 3.00 -21.63 -1.76
N LYS A 302 2.11 -21.69 -2.76
CA LYS A 302 0.69 -21.41 -2.59
C LYS A 302 -0.04 -22.43 -1.72
N ASP A 303 0.31 -23.71 -1.77
CA ASP A 303 -0.29 -24.72 -0.87
C ASP A 303 0.13 -24.52 0.59
N TRP A 304 1.33 -23.97 0.80
CA TRP A 304 1.83 -23.61 2.12
C TRP A 304 1.12 -22.39 2.72
N TRP A 305 0.71 -21.41 1.89
CA TRP A 305 0.05 -20.16 2.29
C TRP A 305 -1.49 -20.25 2.31
#